data_AF-A0A258DRN2-F1
#
_entry.id   AF-A0A258DRN2-F1
#
_cell.length_a   1.000
_cell.length_b   1.000
_cell.length_c   1.000
_cell.angle_alpha   90.00
_cell.angle_beta   90.00
_cell.angle_gamma   90.00
#
_symmetry.space_group_name_H-M   'P 1'
#
loop_
_entity.id
_entity.type
_entity.pdbx_description
1 polymer ?
#
loop_
_entity_poly.entity_id
_entity_poly.type
_entity_poly.pdbx_seq_one_letter_code
_entity_poly.pdbx_strand_id
1 'polypeptide(L)'
;MLSTYFLIQFINEARWKLFPRKVTLAEVQFLEKHFFYFSRLKPKFKREFILRLEEILSTKRFLPKGDLKKVTPEMEILIGATMTMVLFGWKELKLMHFHSILIYPETYFSTINETYHRGEVNPRHGLIVVSWRCFVEGFIDPTDGINLGIHEIAHALKLSNWIRTDGEKEFNPKSWADYAQWVPAEIERLRTGESSFFRKSAGLNEHEFFA
;
A
#
# COMPACT_ATOMS: atom_id res chain seq x y z
N MET A 1 4.73 28.29 1.35
CA MET A 1 4.42 26.97 0.74
C MET A 1 3.97 25.92 1.76
N LEU A 2 4.66 25.72 2.90
CA LEU A 2 4.24 24.76 3.96
C LEU A 2 2.82 24.99 4.51
N SER A 3 2.45 26.25 4.78
CA SER A 3 1.12 26.60 5.31
C SER A 3 -0.04 26.17 4.40
N THR A 4 0.15 26.20 3.08
CA THR A 4 -0.90 25.87 2.11
C THR A 4 -1.11 24.35 2.02
N TYR A 5 -0.04 23.56 2.11
CA TYR A 5 -0.10 22.10 2.12
C TYR A 5 -0.85 21.57 3.35
N PHE A 6 -0.49 22.05 4.54
CA PHE A 6 -1.18 21.68 5.79
C PHE A 6 -2.65 22.12 5.79
N LEU A 7 -2.96 23.30 5.23
CA LEU A 7 -4.34 23.76 5.11
C LEU A 7 -5.16 22.88 4.15
N ILE A 8 -4.59 22.49 3.01
CA ILE A 8 -5.26 21.60 2.05
C ILE A 8 -5.44 20.19 2.65
N GLN A 9 -4.43 19.66 3.34
CA GLN A 9 -4.54 18.39 4.06
C GLN A 9 -5.59 18.46 5.16
N PHE A 10 -5.59 19.52 5.97
CA PHE A 10 -6.58 19.75 7.02
C PHE A 10 -8.00 19.89 6.47
N ILE A 11 -8.20 20.67 5.39
CA ILE A 11 -9.51 20.81 4.75
C ILE A 11 -9.97 19.48 4.16
N ASN A 12 -9.08 18.72 3.53
CA ASN A 12 -9.39 17.40 3.02
C ASN A 12 -9.77 16.45 4.17
N GLU A 13 -8.95 16.34 5.21
CA GLU A 13 -9.27 15.56 6.40
C GLU A 13 -10.61 15.96 7.03
N ALA A 14 -10.87 17.26 7.17
CA ALA A 14 -12.12 17.76 7.72
C ALA A 14 -13.31 17.39 6.82
N ARG A 15 -13.18 17.53 5.50
CA ARG A 15 -14.21 17.13 4.54
C ARG A 15 -14.50 15.64 4.60
N TRP A 16 -13.47 14.81 4.69
CA TRP A 16 -13.59 13.36 4.75
C TRP A 16 -14.16 12.87 6.08
N LYS A 17 -13.85 13.56 7.19
CA LYS A 17 -14.51 13.32 8.49
C LYS A 17 -16.01 13.66 8.47
N LEU A 18 -16.41 14.65 7.68
CA LEU A 18 -17.82 15.05 7.54
C LEU A 18 -18.60 14.16 6.57
N PHE A 19 -17.95 13.59 5.55
CA PHE A 19 -18.57 12.72 4.55
C PHE A 19 -17.76 11.43 4.34
N PRO A 20 -17.75 10.51 5.32
CA PRO A 20 -16.97 9.29 5.23
C PRO A 20 -17.56 8.34 4.16
N ARG A 21 -16.70 7.76 3.33
CA ARG A 21 -17.04 6.63 2.46
C ARG A 21 -17.25 5.40 3.32
N LYS A 22 -18.49 4.93 3.39
CA LYS A 22 -18.86 3.70 4.08
C LYS A 22 -18.68 2.49 3.17
N VAL A 23 -18.28 1.37 3.76
CA VAL A 23 -18.24 0.09 3.03
C VAL A 23 -19.64 -0.50 3.07
N THR A 24 -20.21 -0.74 1.89
CA THR A 24 -21.56 -1.30 1.73
C THR A 24 -21.59 -2.79 2.01
N LEU A 25 -22.79 -3.33 2.26
CA LEU A 25 -22.96 -4.77 2.46
C LEU A 25 -22.49 -5.58 1.24
N ALA A 26 -22.72 -5.07 0.03
CA ALA A 26 -22.26 -5.73 -1.20
C ALA A 26 -20.73 -5.76 -1.30
N GLU A 27 -20.06 -4.68 -0.91
CA GLU A 27 -18.58 -4.63 -0.85
C GLU A 27 -18.02 -5.56 0.25
N VAL A 28 -18.70 -5.70 1.40
CA VAL A 28 -18.32 -6.69 2.41
C VAL A 28 -18.43 -8.11 1.84
N GLN A 29 -19.53 -8.45 1.16
CA GLN A 29 -19.70 -9.76 0.51
C GLN A 29 -18.65 -10.00 -0.58
N PHE A 30 -18.29 -8.96 -1.33
CA PHE A 30 -17.23 -9.01 -2.31
C PHE A 30 -15.88 -9.33 -1.65
N LEU A 31 -15.53 -8.68 -0.54
CA LEU A 31 -14.31 -8.97 0.23
C LEU A 31 -14.31 -10.39 0.81
N GLU A 32 -15.42 -10.87 1.36
CA GLU A 32 -15.54 -12.25 1.85
C GLU A 32 -15.24 -13.28 0.76
N LYS A 33 -15.63 -12.99 -0.49
CA LYS A 33 -15.45 -13.90 -1.62
C LYS A 33 -14.06 -13.80 -2.27
N HIS A 34 -13.52 -12.59 -2.37
CA HIS A 34 -12.37 -12.31 -3.23
C HIS A 34 -11.10 -11.90 -2.47
N PHE A 35 -11.17 -11.64 -1.16
CA PHE A 35 -10.04 -11.17 -0.38
C PHE A 35 -9.69 -12.16 0.75
N PHE A 36 -8.79 -13.10 0.46
CA PHE A 36 -8.47 -14.25 1.33
C PHE A 36 -8.11 -13.87 2.77
N TYR A 37 -7.35 -12.79 2.97
CA TYR A 37 -7.00 -12.32 4.31
C TYR A 37 -8.23 -11.92 5.13
N PHE A 38 -9.13 -11.13 4.52
CA PHE A 38 -10.32 -10.60 5.19
C PHE A 38 -11.28 -11.72 5.56
N SER A 39 -11.52 -12.67 4.64
CA SER A 39 -12.48 -13.77 4.87
C SER A 39 -12.10 -14.64 6.08
N ARG A 40 -10.79 -14.74 6.39
CA ARG A 40 -10.25 -15.51 7.52
C ARG A 40 -10.20 -14.75 8.86
N LEU A 41 -10.49 -13.44 8.87
CA LEU A 41 -10.50 -12.68 10.11
C LEU A 41 -11.64 -13.13 11.02
N LYS A 42 -11.39 -13.16 12.34
CA LYS A 42 -12.46 -13.34 13.33
C LYS A 42 -13.43 -12.15 13.28
N PRO A 43 -14.71 -12.30 13.65
CA PRO A 43 -15.71 -11.23 13.55
C PRO A 43 -15.31 -9.90 14.20
N LYS A 44 -14.58 -9.95 15.33
CA LYS A 44 -14.03 -8.75 15.97
C LYS A 44 -13.07 -7.99 15.04
N PHE A 45 -12.14 -8.69 14.41
CA PHE A 45 -11.13 -8.10 13.53
C PHE A 45 -11.71 -7.71 12.17
N LYS A 46 -12.75 -8.40 11.67
CA LYS A 46 -13.49 -7.95 10.48
C LYS A 46 -14.08 -6.55 10.70
N ARG A 47 -14.69 -6.31 11.87
CA ARG A 47 -15.22 -4.98 12.22
C ARG A 47 -14.13 -3.92 12.28
N GLU A 48 -13.00 -4.22 12.92
CA GLU A 48 -11.85 -3.29 12.96
C GLU A 48 -11.31 -3.01 11.55
N PHE A 49 -11.17 -4.05 10.72
CA PHE A 49 -10.70 -3.93 9.34
C PHE A 49 -11.62 -3.02 8.52
N ILE A 50 -12.95 -3.22 8.60
CA ILE A 50 -13.89 -2.37 7.87
C ILE A 50 -13.79 -0.91 8.30
N LEU A 51 -13.68 -0.61 9.60
CA LEU A 51 -13.54 0.78 10.07
C LEU A 51 -12.28 1.45 9.50
N ARG A 52 -11.16 0.72 9.45
CA ARG A 52 -9.92 1.24 8.84
C ARG A 52 -10.03 1.37 7.33
N LEU A 53 -10.66 0.40 6.68
CA LEU A 53 -10.91 0.45 5.24
C LEU A 53 -11.74 1.68 4.88
N GLU A 54 -12.80 1.98 5.62
CA GLU A 54 -13.59 3.21 5.46
C GLU A 54 -12.73 4.47 5.59
N GLU A 55 -11.80 4.48 6.55
CA GLU A 55 -10.90 5.61 6.73
C GLU A 55 -9.92 5.79 5.56
N ILE A 56 -9.32 4.70 5.08
CA ILE A 56 -8.46 4.71 3.89
C ILE A 56 -9.26 5.19 2.67
N LEU A 57 -10.43 4.61 2.43
CA LEU A 57 -11.30 4.96 1.30
C LEU A 57 -11.80 6.40 1.36
N SER A 58 -11.96 6.95 2.57
CA SER A 58 -12.34 8.35 2.76
C SER A 58 -11.16 9.29 2.53
N THR A 59 -9.94 8.90 2.89
CA THR A 59 -8.79 9.83 2.87
C THR A 59 -7.97 9.77 1.59
N LYS A 60 -7.94 8.63 0.89
CA LYS A 60 -7.15 8.45 -0.33
C LYS A 60 -7.93 8.85 -1.58
N ARG A 61 -7.23 9.43 -2.55
CA ARG A 61 -7.78 9.70 -3.89
C ARG A 61 -7.34 8.61 -4.85
N PHE A 62 -8.29 7.90 -5.43
CA PHE A 62 -8.03 6.92 -6.49
C PHE A 62 -8.20 7.60 -7.85
N LEU A 63 -7.15 7.59 -8.66
CA LEU A 63 -7.08 8.36 -9.91
C LEU A 63 -6.81 7.42 -11.08
N PRO A 64 -7.63 7.48 -12.15
CA PRO A 64 -7.38 6.66 -13.32
C PRO A 64 -6.28 7.29 -14.19
N LYS A 65 -5.51 6.45 -14.90
CA LYS A 65 -4.43 6.89 -15.79
C LYS A 65 -4.30 5.98 -17.02
N GLY A 66 -3.60 6.46 -18.04
CA GLY A 66 -3.54 5.80 -19.34
C GLY A 66 -4.94 5.78 -19.97
N ASP A 67 -5.34 4.63 -20.50
CA ASP A 67 -6.65 4.46 -21.16
C ASP A 67 -7.80 4.13 -20.19
N LEU A 68 -7.53 4.10 -18.88
CA LEU A 68 -8.57 3.89 -17.89
C LEU A 68 -9.46 5.13 -17.79
N LYS A 69 -10.74 5.00 -18.14
CA LYS A 69 -11.70 6.13 -18.14
C LYS A 69 -12.14 6.55 -16.74
N LYS A 70 -12.28 5.57 -15.83
CA LYS A 70 -12.71 5.77 -14.45
C LYS A 70 -12.19 4.65 -13.56
N VAL A 71 -11.99 4.95 -12.29
CA VAL A 71 -11.76 3.93 -11.26
C VAL A 71 -13.09 3.28 -10.91
N THR A 72 -13.13 1.95 -10.80
CA THR A 72 -14.34 1.22 -10.42
C THR A 72 -14.38 0.99 -8.90
N PRO A 73 -15.57 0.74 -8.31
CA PRO A 73 -15.66 0.43 -6.88
C PRO A 73 -14.80 -0.78 -6.46
N GLU A 74 -14.68 -1.79 -7.31
CA GLU A 74 -13.84 -2.98 -7.06
C GLU A 74 -12.36 -2.62 -6.94
N MET A 75 -11.88 -1.69 -7.78
CA MET A 75 -10.51 -1.20 -7.70
C MET A 75 -10.26 -0.47 -6.38
N GLU A 76 -11.14 0.45 -6.00
CA GLU A 76 -11.02 1.16 -4.73
C GLU A 76 -11.02 0.20 -3.54
N ILE A 77 -11.96 -0.75 -3.53
CA ILE A 77 -12.13 -1.70 -2.44
C ILE A 77 -10.94 -2.64 -2.32
N LEU A 78 -10.47 -3.23 -3.41
CA LEU A 78 -9.34 -4.15 -3.34
C LEU A 78 -8.05 -3.43 -2.96
N ILE A 79 -7.78 -2.25 -3.53
CA ILE A 79 -6.59 -1.46 -3.18
C ILE A 79 -6.66 -0.97 -1.73
N GLY A 80 -7.79 -0.40 -1.32
CA GLY A 80 -8.00 0.04 0.06
C GLY A 80 -7.90 -1.10 1.06
N ALA A 81 -8.41 -2.28 0.73
CA ALA A 81 -8.30 -3.47 1.57
C ALA A 81 -6.86 -3.96 1.68
N THR A 82 -6.08 -3.93 0.60
CA THR A 82 -4.65 -4.27 0.66
C THR A 82 -3.86 -3.29 1.52
N MET A 83 -4.13 -1.98 1.43
CA MET A 83 -3.56 -1.00 2.36
C MET A 83 -3.93 -1.30 3.79
N THR A 84 -5.22 -1.58 4.03
CA THR A 84 -5.72 -1.90 5.36
C THR A 84 -5.05 -3.14 5.94
N MET A 85 -4.83 -4.17 5.10
CA MET A 85 -4.15 -5.41 5.47
C MET A 85 -2.68 -5.18 5.84
N VAL A 86 -1.92 -4.43 5.03
CA VAL A 86 -0.51 -4.13 5.31
C VAL A 86 -0.37 -3.32 6.60
N LEU A 87 -1.28 -2.36 6.82
CA LEU A 87 -1.29 -1.49 8.00
C LEU A 87 -2.02 -2.12 9.20
N PHE A 88 -2.52 -3.35 9.08
CA PHE A 88 -3.34 -3.96 10.11
C PHE A 88 -2.52 -4.23 11.37
N GLY A 89 -2.96 -3.69 12.51
CA GLY A 89 -2.25 -3.76 13.80
C GLY A 89 -1.72 -2.42 14.30
N TRP A 90 -1.40 -1.47 13.41
CA TRP A 90 -1.04 -0.10 13.82
C TRP A 90 -2.28 0.70 14.19
N LYS A 91 -2.38 1.29 15.38
CA LYS A 91 -3.63 1.94 15.82
C LYS A 91 -4.06 3.13 14.95
N GLU A 92 -3.11 3.90 14.44
CA GLU A 92 -3.39 5.22 13.84
C GLU A 92 -2.75 5.43 12.47
N LEU A 93 -1.98 4.46 11.97
CA LEU A 93 -1.18 4.62 10.75
C LEU A 93 -2.04 4.50 9.48
N LYS A 94 -1.94 5.49 8.59
CA LYS A 94 -2.76 5.61 7.37
C LYS A 94 -1.94 5.94 6.12
N LEU A 95 -0.63 6.17 6.24
CA LEU A 95 0.24 6.64 5.16
C LEU A 95 -0.22 7.99 4.61
N MET A 96 -0.41 8.98 5.49
CA MET A 96 -1.05 10.27 5.18
C MET A 96 -0.32 11.05 4.08
N HIS A 97 1.01 10.94 4.02
CA HIS A 97 1.80 11.53 2.95
C HIS A 97 1.45 10.96 1.56
N PHE A 98 1.15 9.67 1.48
CA PHE A 98 0.72 8.99 0.26
C PHE A 98 -0.80 9.12 0.10
N HIS A 99 -1.23 10.31 -0.32
CA HIS A 99 -2.64 10.69 -0.40
C HIS A 99 -3.31 10.33 -1.73
N SER A 100 -2.58 9.81 -2.72
CA SER A 100 -3.15 9.50 -4.03
C SER A 100 -2.61 8.21 -4.63
N ILE A 101 -3.52 7.45 -5.23
CA ILE A 101 -3.26 6.15 -5.82
C ILE A 101 -3.60 6.26 -7.30
N LEU A 102 -2.58 6.12 -8.14
CA LEU A 102 -2.70 6.21 -9.58
C LEU A 102 -2.82 4.81 -10.17
N ILE A 103 -3.91 4.56 -10.89
CA ILE A 103 -4.25 3.22 -11.38
C ILE A 103 -4.15 3.22 -12.90
N TYR A 104 -3.24 2.41 -13.41
CA TYR A 104 -3.16 2.06 -14.83
C TYR A 104 -3.91 0.76 -15.08
N PRO A 105 -4.57 0.58 -16.23
CA PRO A 105 -5.23 -0.69 -16.54
C PRO A 105 -4.21 -1.83 -16.73
N GLU A 106 -3.08 -1.50 -17.35
CA GLU A 106 -2.02 -2.44 -17.77
C GLU A 106 -0.64 -2.00 -17.25
N THR A 107 0.40 -2.78 -17.55
CA THR A 107 1.79 -2.36 -17.32
C THR A 107 2.08 -1.09 -18.13
N TYR A 108 2.74 -0.11 -17.53
CA TYR A 108 2.99 1.18 -18.17
C TYR A 108 4.48 1.43 -18.30
N PHE A 109 4.87 2.22 -19.30
CA PHE A 109 6.24 2.69 -19.44
C PHE A 109 6.45 3.90 -18.52
N SER A 110 7.38 3.82 -17.56
CA SER A 110 7.76 5.00 -16.77
C SER A 110 8.78 5.81 -17.55
N THR A 111 8.45 7.08 -17.81
CA THR A 111 9.38 8.01 -18.47
C THR A 111 10.48 8.49 -17.53
N ILE A 112 10.43 8.16 -16.24
CA ILE A 112 11.45 8.55 -15.25
C ILE A 112 12.64 7.59 -15.32
N ASN A 113 12.39 6.29 -15.50
CA ASN A 113 13.40 5.24 -15.48
C ASN A 113 13.47 4.43 -16.80
N GLU A 114 12.74 4.87 -17.83
CA GLU A 114 12.70 4.28 -19.19
C GLU A 114 12.47 2.76 -19.24
N THR A 115 11.66 2.22 -18.32
CA THR A 115 11.33 0.79 -18.28
C THR A 115 9.83 0.57 -18.10
N TYR A 116 9.35 -0.65 -18.39
CA TYR A 116 7.98 -1.05 -18.07
C TYR A 116 7.86 -1.33 -16.59
N HIS A 117 7.03 -0.53 -15.91
CA HIS A 117 6.74 -0.67 -14.49
C HIS A 117 5.41 -1.36 -14.27
N ARG A 118 5.38 -2.18 -13.22
CA ARG A 118 4.16 -2.78 -12.67
C ARG A 118 3.58 -1.93 -11.55
N GLY A 119 4.43 -1.23 -10.81
CA GLY A 119 4.09 -0.23 -9.81
C GLY A 119 5.27 0.69 -9.53
N GLU A 120 5.01 1.73 -8.74
CA GLU A 120 6.01 2.70 -8.30
C GLU A 120 5.47 3.50 -7.09
N VAL A 121 6.35 3.84 -6.15
CA VAL A 121 6.04 4.81 -5.09
C VAL A 121 6.81 6.11 -5.31
N ASN A 122 6.08 7.22 -5.44
CA ASN A 122 6.67 8.54 -5.62
C ASN A 122 6.43 9.43 -4.39
N PRO A 123 7.38 9.48 -3.44
CA PRO A 123 7.23 10.28 -2.23
C PRO A 123 7.19 11.78 -2.52
N ARG A 124 7.87 12.28 -3.56
CA ARG A 124 7.84 13.71 -3.89
C ARG A 124 6.42 14.21 -4.22
N HIS A 125 5.61 13.36 -4.83
CA HIS A 125 4.24 13.67 -5.22
C HIS A 125 3.16 13.00 -4.36
N GLY A 126 3.55 12.24 -3.32
CA GLY A 126 2.62 11.52 -2.46
C GLY A 126 1.80 10.46 -3.20
N LEU A 127 2.42 9.78 -4.18
CA LEU A 127 1.75 8.82 -5.05
C LEU A 127 2.18 7.38 -4.77
N ILE A 128 1.20 6.49 -4.84
CA ILE A 128 1.40 5.05 -5.08
C ILE A 128 0.82 4.76 -6.45
N VAL A 129 1.58 4.11 -7.33
CA VAL A 129 1.19 3.79 -8.69
C VAL A 129 1.07 2.28 -8.82
N VAL A 130 -0.03 1.81 -9.40
CA VAL A 130 -0.29 0.38 -9.57
C VAL A 130 -0.83 0.07 -10.96
N SER A 131 -0.37 -1.03 -11.54
CA SER A 131 -1.01 -1.70 -12.67
C SER A 131 -2.14 -2.59 -12.18
N TRP A 132 -3.36 -2.34 -12.64
CA TRP A 132 -4.54 -3.09 -12.22
C TRP A 132 -4.46 -4.57 -12.57
N ARG A 133 -4.03 -4.91 -13.79
CA ARG A 133 -3.84 -6.31 -14.19
C ARG A 133 -2.91 -7.05 -13.23
N CYS A 134 -1.71 -6.51 -12.99
CA CYS A 134 -0.74 -7.12 -12.09
C CYS A 134 -1.19 -7.12 -10.62
N PHE A 135 -1.99 -6.13 -10.22
CA PHE A 135 -2.57 -6.06 -8.88
C PHE A 135 -3.54 -7.23 -8.65
N VAL A 136 -4.45 -7.50 -9.60
CA VAL A 136 -5.41 -8.60 -9.52
C VAL A 136 -4.72 -9.97 -9.67
N GLU A 137 -3.69 -10.08 -10.50
CA GLU A 137 -2.87 -11.30 -10.62
C GLU A 137 -2.32 -11.73 -9.25
N GLY A 138 -1.95 -10.79 -8.38
CA GLY A 138 -1.49 -11.06 -7.00
C GLY A 138 -2.52 -11.64 -6.04
N PHE A 139 -3.78 -11.81 -6.46
CA PHE A 139 -4.83 -12.49 -5.68
C PHE A 139 -5.13 -13.90 -6.19
N ILE A 140 -4.53 -14.34 -7.29
CA ILE A 140 -4.82 -15.63 -7.91
C ILE A 140 -4.30 -16.78 -7.02
N ASP A 141 -3.05 -16.70 -6.59
CA ASP A 141 -2.44 -17.66 -5.67
C ASP A 141 -2.03 -16.96 -4.37
N PRO A 142 -2.77 -17.13 -3.26
CA PRO A 142 -2.41 -16.51 -2.00
C PRO A 142 -1.18 -17.15 -1.31
N THR A 143 -0.57 -18.17 -1.91
CA THR A 143 0.52 -18.96 -1.32
C THR A 143 1.88 -18.79 -2.02
N ASP A 144 1.92 -18.14 -3.18
CA ASP A 144 3.16 -17.96 -3.96
C ASP A 144 4.06 -16.81 -3.44
N GLY A 145 3.53 -15.99 -2.52
CA GLY A 145 4.22 -14.84 -1.95
C GLY A 145 4.40 -13.67 -2.94
N ILE A 146 3.54 -13.56 -3.96
CA ILE A 146 3.62 -12.54 -5.01
C ILE A 146 2.35 -11.68 -4.99
N ASN A 147 2.46 -10.46 -4.45
CA ASN A 147 1.36 -9.50 -4.54
C ASN A 147 1.90 -8.09 -4.74
N LEU A 148 1.70 -7.55 -5.94
CA LEU A 148 2.14 -6.21 -6.32
C LEU A 148 1.58 -5.14 -5.36
N GLY A 149 0.31 -5.26 -4.97
CA GLY A 149 -0.31 -4.31 -4.06
C GLY A 149 0.41 -4.25 -2.71
N ILE A 150 0.66 -5.41 -2.11
CA ILE A 150 1.40 -5.51 -0.84
C ILE A 150 2.79 -4.89 -1.01
N HIS A 151 3.50 -5.23 -2.09
CA HIS A 151 4.86 -4.77 -2.35
C HIS A 151 4.96 -3.25 -2.45
N GLU A 152 4.12 -2.60 -3.28
CA GLU A 152 4.13 -1.14 -3.42
C GLU A 152 3.71 -0.42 -2.13
N ILE A 153 2.79 -1.00 -1.36
CA ILE A 153 2.37 -0.41 -0.08
C ILE A 153 3.46 -0.59 0.98
N ALA A 154 4.22 -1.69 0.95
CA ALA A 154 5.39 -1.89 1.81
C ALA A 154 6.49 -0.87 1.48
N HIS A 155 6.73 -0.58 0.20
CA HIS A 155 7.61 0.52 -0.20
C HIS A 155 7.13 1.87 0.33
N ALA A 156 5.83 2.17 0.23
CA ALA A 156 5.28 3.40 0.78
C ALA A 156 5.44 3.49 2.30
N LEU A 157 5.16 2.40 3.02
CA LEU A 157 5.33 2.29 4.46
C LEU A 157 6.80 2.50 4.88
N LYS A 158 7.74 1.91 4.15
CA LYS A 158 9.17 2.13 4.40
C LYS A 158 9.57 3.58 4.18
N LEU A 159 9.13 4.17 3.07
CA LEU A 159 9.48 5.54 2.72
C LEU A 159 8.86 6.54 3.69
N SER A 160 7.66 6.28 4.22
CA SER A 160 7.02 7.18 5.19
C SER A 160 7.78 7.28 6.50
N ASN A 161 8.56 6.26 6.90
CA ASN A 161 9.46 6.36 8.06
C ASN A 161 10.50 7.50 7.96
N TRP A 162 10.80 7.98 6.75
CA TRP A 162 11.72 9.11 6.51
C TRP A 162 10.99 10.46 6.42
N ILE A 163 9.66 10.45 6.48
CA ILE A 163 8.80 11.61 6.34
C ILE A 163 8.41 12.08 7.73
N ARG A 164 8.78 13.32 8.07
CA ARG A 164 8.54 13.88 9.41
C ARG A 164 7.37 14.85 9.46
N THR A 165 6.78 15.15 8.31
CA THR A 165 5.83 16.24 8.12
C THR A 165 4.37 15.80 8.18
N ASP A 166 4.08 14.50 8.11
CA ASP A 166 2.73 13.95 8.16
C ASP A 166 2.26 13.58 9.58
N GLY A 167 3.18 13.58 10.56
CA GLY A 167 2.87 13.33 11.96
C GLY A 167 2.66 11.86 12.30
N GLU A 168 2.95 10.95 11.37
CA GLU A 168 2.84 9.51 11.60
C GLU A 168 4.13 8.94 12.21
N LYS A 169 4.01 7.77 12.83
CA LYS A 169 5.13 7.00 13.36
C LYS A 169 4.93 5.53 12.99
N GLU A 170 5.67 5.09 12.00
CA GLU A 170 5.58 3.76 11.41
C GLU A 170 6.28 2.75 12.29
N PHE A 171 7.55 3.01 12.60
CA PHE A 171 8.42 2.04 13.24
C PHE A 171 8.94 2.53 14.58
N ASN A 172 9.10 1.58 15.50
CA ASN A 172 9.88 1.83 16.71
C ASN A 172 11.36 2.05 16.31
N PRO A 173 12.02 3.12 16.80
CA PRO A 173 13.41 3.41 16.42
C PRO A 173 14.41 2.28 16.71
N LYS A 174 14.21 1.54 17.81
CA LYS A 174 15.07 0.40 18.15
C LYS A 174 14.88 -0.73 17.17
N SER A 175 13.63 -1.13 16.91
CA SER A 175 13.33 -2.20 15.95
C SER A 175 13.82 -1.86 14.53
N TRP A 176 13.74 -0.59 14.13
CA TRP A 176 14.29 -0.13 12.85
C TRP A 176 15.82 -0.23 12.80
N ALA A 177 16.51 0.10 13.89
CA ALA A 177 17.96 -0.07 13.99
C ALA A 177 18.39 -1.55 13.93
N ASP A 178 17.67 -2.42 14.65
CA ASP A 178 17.91 -3.87 14.61
C ASP A 178 17.72 -4.43 13.19
N TYR A 179 16.63 -4.02 12.51
CA TYR A 179 16.39 -4.35 11.10
C TYR A 179 17.56 -3.92 10.21
N ALA A 180 17.99 -2.65 10.30
CA ALA A 180 19.07 -2.10 9.50
C ALA A 180 20.41 -2.82 9.72
N GLN A 181 20.62 -3.40 10.91
CA GLN A 181 21.79 -4.20 11.21
C GLN A 181 21.75 -5.61 10.57
N TRP A 182 20.58 -6.27 10.54
CA TRP A 182 20.47 -7.67 10.10
C TRP A 182 20.35 -7.84 8.58
N VAL A 183 19.68 -6.92 7.91
CA VAL A 183 19.32 -7.04 6.48
C VAL A 183 20.52 -7.21 5.54
N PRO A 184 21.65 -6.48 5.71
CA PRO A 184 22.78 -6.63 4.79
C PRO A 184 23.32 -8.06 4.70
N ALA A 185 23.37 -8.77 5.83
CA ALA A 185 23.84 -10.15 5.87
C ALA A 185 22.87 -11.10 5.15
N GLU A 186 21.56 -10.93 5.34
CA GLU A 186 20.56 -11.79 4.68
C GLU A 186 20.48 -11.53 3.17
N ILE A 187 20.64 -10.28 2.73
CA ILE A 187 20.76 -9.93 1.30
C ILE A 187 21.98 -10.63 0.67
N GLU A 188 23.12 -10.65 1.37
CA GLU A 188 24.32 -11.30 0.84
C GLU A 188 24.12 -12.82 0.72
N ARG A 189 23.49 -13.46 1.72
CA ARG A 189 23.14 -14.89 1.65
C ARG A 189 22.23 -15.21 0.47
N LEU A 190 21.28 -14.33 0.14
CA LEU A 190 20.43 -14.47 -1.05
C LEU A 190 21.23 -14.35 -2.35
N ARG A 191 22.21 -13.45 -2.41
CA ARG A 191 23.06 -13.24 -3.60
C ARG A 191 24.01 -14.40 -3.84
N THR A 192 24.51 -15.03 -2.78
CA THR A 192 25.38 -16.21 -2.85
C THR A 192 24.61 -17.51 -3.16
N GLY A 193 23.28 -17.45 -3.22
CA GLY A 193 22.42 -18.57 -3.61
C GLY A 193 22.15 -19.57 -2.48
N GLU A 194 22.35 -19.16 -1.22
CA GLU A 194 21.94 -19.97 -0.09
C GLU A 194 20.42 -20.14 -0.05
N SER A 195 19.95 -21.28 0.46
CA SER A 195 18.53 -21.51 0.70
C SER A 195 18.00 -20.47 1.68
N SER A 196 17.00 -19.69 1.26
CA SER A 196 16.35 -18.68 2.08
C SER A 196 14.84 -18.78 1.96
N PHE A 197 14.15 -18.26 2.98
CA PHE A 197 12.72 -18.04 2.95
C PHE A 197 12.33 -16.96 1.93
N PHE A 198 13.21 -15.98 1.69
CA PHE A 198 12.96 -14.87 0.79
C PHE A 198 13.21 -15.24 -0.68
N ARG A 199 12.52 -14.56 -1.57
CA ARG A 199 12.69 -14.72 -3.03
C ARG A 199 13.99 -14.08 -3.48
N LYS A 200 14.53 -14.55 -4.61
CA LYS A 200 15.76 -14.00 -5.20
C LYS A 200 15.73 -12.48 -5.42
N SER A 201 14.56 -11.91 -5.75
CA SER A 201 14.39 -10.46 -5.94
C SER A 201 14.68 -9.65 -4.68
N ALA A 202 14.44 -10.19 -3.48
CA ALA A 202 14.77 -9.54 -2.22
C ALA A 202 16.29 -9.29 -2.06
N GLY A 203 17.13 -10.04 -2.78
CA GLY A 203 18.58 -9.85 -2.80
C GLY A 203 19.07 -8.68 -3.68
N LEU A 204 18.18 -7.98 -4.40
CA LEU A 204 18.56 -6.88 -5.29
C LEU A 204 19.13 -5.70 -4.49
N ASN A 205 18.38 -5.22 -3.50
CA ASN A 205 18.78 -4.15 -2.58
C ASN A 205 17.83 -4.14 -1.35
N GLU A 206 18.11 -3.28 -0.37
CA GLU A 206 17.31 -3.21 0.87
C GLU A 206 15.90 -2.62 0.66
N HIS A 207 15.62 -1.91 -0.45
CA HIS A 207 14.25 -1.52 -0.81
C HIS A 207 13.39 -2.72 -1.21
N GLU A 208 13.91 -3.56 -2.10
CA GLU A 208 13.28 -4.81 -2.55
C GLU A 208 13.23 -5.85 -1.43
N PHE A 209 14.22 -5.87 -0.53
CA PHE A 209 14.21 -6.80 0.60
C PHE A 209 13.08 -6.50 1.58
N PHE A 210 12.75 -5.22 1.80
CA PHE A 210 11.70 -4.83 2.73
C PHE A 210 10.30 -5.25 2.26
N ALA A 211 10.07 -5.30 0.95
CA ALA A 211 8.75 -5.41 0.34
C ALA A 211 8.49 -6.80 -0.27
#